data_AF-A0A534IT36-F1
#
_entry.id   AF-A0A534IT36-F1
#
_cell.length_a   1.000
_cell.length_b   1.000
_cell.length_c   1.000
_cell.angle_alpha   90.00
_cell.angle_beta   90.00
_cell.angle_gamma   90.00
#
_symmetry.space_group_name_H-M   'P 1'
#
loop_
_entity.id
_entity.type
_entity.pdbx_description
1 polymer ?
#
loop_
_entity_poly.entity_id
_entity_poly.type
_entity_poly.pdbx_seq_one_letter_code
_entity_poly.pdbx_strand_id
1 'polypeptide(L)' 'MSEKTRERLARLKSSPRETYDELLGKLLTLIPEGDEEGRYTESFRVGLLNARLDIKEGRLTDHREAKKRLGL' A
#
# COMPACT_ATOMS: atom_id res chain seq x y z
N MET A 1 -7.70 -16.02 -4.64
CA MET A 1 -6.25 -15.78 -4.43
C MET A 1 -5.47 -16.98 -4.92
N SER A 2 -4.36 -16.78 -5.62
CA SER A 2 -3.49 -17.89 -6.05
C SER A 2 -2.71 -18.48 -4.86
N GLU A 3 -2.36 -19.76 -4.95
CA GLU A 3 -1.53 -20.45 -3.94
C GLU A 3 -0.17 -19.76 -3.75
N LYS A 4 0.45 -19.34 -4.86
CA LYS A 4 1.67 -18.51 -4.87
C LYS A 4 1.53 -17.20 -4.10
N THR A 5 0.36 -16.56 -4.17
CA THR A 5 0.08 -15.33 -3.39
C THR A 5 -0.01 -15.63 -1.91
N ARG A 6 -0.66 -16.74 -1.51
CA ARG A 6 -0.75 -17.15 -0.10
C ARG A 6 0.62 -17.48 0.47
N GLU A 7 1.47 -18.21 -0.26
CA GLU A 7 2.83 -18.51 0.18
C GLU A 7 3.67 -17.26 0.40
N ARG A 8 3.60 -16.29 -0.53
CA ARG A 8 4.32 -15.01 -0.39
C ARG A 8 3.87 -14.25 0.86
N LEU A 9 2.57 -14.19 1.12
CA LEU A 9 2.04 -13.53 2.32
C LEU A 9 2.40 -14.28 3.60
N ALA A 10 2.39 -15.62 3.57
CA ALA A 10 2.78 -16.43 4.72
C ALA A 10 4.24 -16.17 5.14
N ARG A 11 5.15 -15.89 4.20
CA ARG A 11 6.54 -15.51 4.48
C ARG A 11 6.69 -14.13 5.14
N LEU A 12 5.69 -13.26 5.00
CA LEU A 12 5.69 -11.93 5.62
C LEU A 12 5.14 -11.96 7.05
N LYS A 13 4.45 -13.04 7.44
CA LYS A 13 4.00 -13.22 8.81
C LYS A 13 5.20 -13.42 9.74
N SER A 14 5.18 -12.68 10.84
CA SER A 14 6.08 -12.83 11.97
C SER A 14 5.89 -14.14 12.74
N SER A 15 4.70 -14.77 12.65
CA SER A 15 4.45 -16.10 13.21
C SER A 15 3.41 -16.90 12.41
N PRO A 16 3.39 -18.24 12.51
CA PRO A 16 2.37 -19.07 11.86
C PRO A 16 0.93 -18.79 12.31
N ARG A 17 0.75 -18.21 13.52
CA ARG A 17 -0.56 -17.89 14.10
C ARG A 17 -1.07 -16.52 13.70
N GLU A 18 -0.21 -15.67 13.15
CA GLU A 18 -0.59 -14.34 12.70
C GLU A 18 -1.63 -14.44 11.58
N THR A 19 -2.71 -13.68 11.70
CA THR A 19 -3.75 -13.56 10.69
C THR A 19 -3.31 -12.64 9.56
N TYR A 20 -4.01 -12.69 8.43
CA TYR A 20 -3.71 -11.74 7.35
C TYR A 20 -4.11 -10.31 7.73
N ASP A 21 -5.15 -10.12 8.53
CA ASP A 21 -5.58 -8.80 8.99
C ASP A 21 -4.55 -8.17 9.93
N GLU A 22 -3.93 -8.96 10.82
CA GLU A 22 -2.83 -8.47 11.66
C GLU A 22 -1.61 -8.06 10.83
N LEU A 23 -1.26 -8.85 9.81
CA LEU A 23 -0.19 -8.49 8.88
C LEU A 23 -0.51 -7.20 8.11
N LEU A 24 -1.74 -7.07 7.59
CA LEU A 24 -2.19 -5.87 6.88
C LEU A 24 -2.18 -4.64 7.81
N GLY A 25 -2.62 -4.81 9.06
CA GLY A 25 -2.56 -3.79 10.09
C GLY A 25 -1.12 -3.29 10.31
N LYS A 26 -0.16 -4.20 10.45
CA LYS A 26 1.28 -3.84 10.56
C LYS A 26 1.83 -3.12 9.33
N LEU A 27 1.37 -3.46 8.12
CA LEU A 27 1.78 -2.72 6.92
C LEU A 27 1.18 -1.31 6.92
N LEU A 28 -0.06 -1.15 7.38
CA LEU A 28 -0.72 0.14 7.49
C LEU A 28 -0.10 1.03 8.58
N THR A 29 0.45 0.48 9.67
CA THR A 29 1.16 1.29 10.68
C THR A 29 2.43 1.96 10.15
N LEU A 30 3.00 1.48 9.03
CA LEU A 30 4.12 2.13 8.34
C LEU A 30 3.69 3.38 7.54
N ILE A 31 2.39 3.54 7.32
CA ILE A 31 1.82 4.72 6.68
C ILE A 31 1.41 5.72 7.76
N PRO A 32 1.80 7.00 7.64
CA PRO A 32 1.38 8.04 8.57
C PRO A 32 -0.14 8.05 8.78
N GLU A 33 -0.57 8.43 9.98
CA GLU A 33 -2.00 8.58 10.29
C GLU A 33 -2.57 9.91 9.82
N GLY A 34 -1.70 10.83 9.41
CA GLY A 34 -2.04 12.19 9.03
C GLY A 34 -0.79 13.03 8.81
N ASP A 35 -1.02 14.28 8.45
CA ASP A 35 -0.02 15.34 8.32
C ASP A 35 -0.54 16.65 8.93
N GLU A 36 0.08 17.78 8.57
CA GLU A 36 -0.32 19.11 9.03
C GLU A 36 -1.76 19.48 8.65
N GLU A 37 -2.35 18.84 7.63
CA GLU A 37 -3.74 19.05 7.20
C GLU A 37 -4.75 18.18 7.96
N GLY A 38 -4.27 17.22 8.76
CA GLY A 38 -5.09 16.42 9.66
C GLY A 38 -4.99 14.92 9.42
N ARG A 39 -5.99 14.18 9.89
CA ARG A 39 -5.99 12.70 9.85
C ARG A 39 -6.37 12.17 8.47
N TYR A 40 -5.65 11.16 8.03
CA TYR A 40 -5.96 10.41 6.83
C TYR A 40 -7.10 9.42 7.07
N THR A 41 -7.96 9.28 6.06
CA THR A 41 -8.92 8.19 6.03
C THR A 41 -8.19 6.86 5.80
N GLU A 42 -8.80 5.75 6.21
CA GLU A 42 -8.25 4.42 5.95
C GLU A 42 -8.05 4.18 4.45
N SER A 43 -9.03 4.58 3.62
CA SER A 43 -8.94 4.46 2.16
C SER A 43 -7.76 5.23 1.57
N PHE A 44 -7.47 6.43 2.09
CA PHE A 44 -6.32 7.22 1.68
C PHE A 44 -5.00 6.55 2.09
N ARG A 45 -4.91 6.01 3.30
CA ARG A 45 -3.72 5.27 3.77
C ARG A 45 -3.45 4.03 2.92
N VAL A 46 -4.49 3.30 2.53
CA VAL A 46 -4.37 2.19 1.56
C VAL A 46 -3.84 2.69 0.20
N GLY A 47 -4.36 3.82 -0.29
CA GLY A 47 -3.87 4.46 -1.51
C GLY A 47 -2.37 4.83 -1.44
N LEU A 48 -1.93 5.44 -0.33
CA LEU A 48 -0.53 5.77 -0.08
C LEU A 48 0.37 4.52 -0.04
N LEU A 49 -0.09 3.44 0.60
CA LEU A 49 0.65 2.18 0.61
C LEU A 49 0.83 1.63 -0.80
N ASN A 50 -0.24 1.62 -1.60
CA ASN A 50 -0.18 1.17 -3.00
C ASN A 50 0.79 2.03 -3.82
N ALA A 51 0.73 3.36 -3.67
CA ALA A 51 1.66 4.27 -4.36
C ALA A 51 3.13 3.99 -3.98
N ARG A 52 3.43 3.72 -2.71
CA ARG A 52 4.79 3.33 -2.28
C ARG A 52 5.24 2.01 -2.89
N LEU A 53 4.35 1.03 -3.00
CA LEU A 53 4.63 -0.24 -3.66
C LEU A 53 4.86 -0.07 -5.16
N ASP A 54 4.09 0.79 -5.82
CA ASP A 54 4.26 1.11 -7.24
C ASP A 54 5.62 1.76 -7.51
N ILE A 55 6.05 2.71 -6.67
CA ILE A 55 7.39 3.32 -6.74
C ILE A 55 8.47 2.25 -6.61
N LYS A 56 8.36 1.36 -5.61
CA LYS A 56 9.33 0.28 -5.38
C LYS A 56 9.45 -0.67 -6.57
N GLU A 57 8.36 -0.90 -7.27
CA GLU A 57 8.29 -1.82 -8.41
C GLU A 57 8.50 -1.12 -9.77
N GLY A 58 8.81 0.19 -9.77
CA GLY A 58 9.02 0.96 -10.98
C GLY A 58 7.75 1.20 -11.82
N ARG A 59 6.56 0.98 -11.24
CA ARG A 59 5.26 1.22 -11.88
C ARG A 59 4.89 2.69 -11.80
N LEU A 60 5.63 3.52 -12.52
CA LEU A 60 5.44 4.97 -12.54
C LEU A 60 4.64 5.41 -13.76
N THR A 61 3.98 6.57 -13.66
CA THR A 61 3.36 7.25 -14.80
C THR A 61 4.24 8.44 -15.19
N ASP A 62 4.47 8.63 -16.49
CA ASP A 62 5.18 9.81 -17.00
C ASP A 62 4.41 11.10 -16.65
N HIS A 63 5.15 12.17 -16.34
CA HIS A 63 4.55 13.44 -15.92
C HIS A 63 3.60 14.03 -16.96
N ARG A 64 3.91 13.93 -18.26
CA ARG A 64 3.04 14.45 -19.33
C ARG A 64 1.75 13.65 -19.42
N GLU A 65 1.85 12.33 -19.29
CA GLU A 65 0.68 11.45 -19.30
C GLU A 65 -0.20 11.66 -18.05
N ALA A 66 0.41 11.89 -16.89
CA ALA A 66 -0.31 12.21 -15.66
C ALA A 66 -1.12 13.51 -15.80
N LYS A 67 -0.51 14.58 -16.34
CA LYS A 67 -1.21 15.85 -16.60
C LYS A 67 -2.40 15.68 -17.54
N LYS A 68 -2.19 14.97 -18.66
CA LYS A 68 -3.25 14.67 -19.63
C LYS A 68 -4.44 13.96 -18.99
N ARG A 69 -4.21 13.00 -18.10
CA ARG A 69 -5.28 12.27 -17.38
C ARG A 69 -6.03 13.14 -16.37
N LEU A 70 -5.36 14.13 -15.79
CA LEU A 70 -5.93 15.07 -14.83
C LEU A 70 -6.61 16.28 -15.50
N GLY A 71 -6.50 16.43 -16.82
CA GLY A 71 -7.00 17.61 -17.54
C GLY A 71 -6.22 18.89 -17.24
N LEU A 72 -4.94 18.76 -16.87
CA LEU A 72 -4.02 19.85 -16.51
C LEU A 72 -2.98 20.13 -17.60
#